data_AF-A0A7D5NCX1-F1
#
_entry.id   AF-A0A7D5NCX1-F1
#
_cell.length_a   1.000
_cell.length_b   1.000
_cell.length_c   1.000
_cell.angle_alpha   90.00
_cell.angle_beta   90.00
_cell.angle_gamma   90.00
#
_symmetry.space_group_name_H-M   'P 1'
#
loop_
_entity.id
_entity.type
_entity.pdbx_description
1 polymer ?
#
loop_
_entity_poly.entity_id
_entity_poly.type
_entity_poly.pdbx_seq_one_letter_code
_entity_poly.pdbx_strand_id
1 'polypeptide(L)'
;MACCIRVEPVLLRALRGITPATANEPALEALVWNHPPVVYDSLVSRAVAAAHVARYRQDFEELAAAEQLAALEQTLHIHAWRGRATEATELLVWQAHARDEAKRDAADRIAEAERWFAALGARASQAGRTDPQLRQYARDLLARNAADFAWLQAHSRALSPVWVASGEKTAPAGLRPEHLLQAISERGDLPLLACELGVQAQGLVLFGGGERPAGPAHSRLGSPLRARRLLVSEGGPTRVLDPDPAGRPQLVAPLPSLADPDRPLTVTAGQHSYLVGRVERPAWAQEIGRDAHGLYAIVEIPGQARKASAGAKAVVQRLRYIEAGHFRMGSPESEPERDDDEDPQHSVTLSAGFWLADTACTQALWETVMGKNPSYFKLKSGGGPQHPVEQVSWNDVQRFLRALEQRLPGAIASLPSEAEWEYACRAGTSTAFHFGDQITPEQVNYDGNYPYAGGRKGLYRESTVPVGSLPANAWGLYEMHGNVWEWCADGQRKYVARDETDPRGPEGEGVAERALRGGSWINDARGARSAIRSAHAPDDANLNDGFRFALRSTSPAGATEWPAPRSGVDGAAGRGTVAAPGTGAATSFPDPFDRGRT
;
A
#
# COMPACT_ATOMS: atom_id res chain seq x y z
N MET A 1 -47.35 12.75 -27.11
CA MET A 1 -45.99 12.97 -27.62
C MET A 1 -45.39 14.31 -27.18
N ALA A 2 -45.73 14.84 -26.00
CA ALA A 2 -45.28 16.18 -25.59
C ALA A 2 -45.18 16.26 -24.07
N CYS A 3 -43.96 16.14 -23.52
CA CYS A 3 -43.55 16.81 -22.28
C CYS A 3 -42.04 16.75 -21.94
N CYS A 4 -41.18 16.14 -22.77
CA CYS A 4 -39.72 16.17 -22.53
C CYS A 4 -38.97 17.11 -23.48
N ILE A 5 -39.67 18.05 -24.10
CA ILE A 5 -39.05 19.19 -24.79
C ILE A 5 -38.91 20.29 -23.73
N ARG A 6 -37.68 20.82 -23.57
CA ARG A 6 -37.26 21.98 -22.75
C ARG A 6 -36.53 21.65 -21.45
N VAL A 7 -35.24 21.31 -21.57
CA VAL A 7 -34.24 21.96 -20.74
C VAL A 7 -33.31 22.71 -21.68
N GLU A 8 -33.39 24.02 -21.60
CA GLU A 8 -32.79 24.97 -22.52
C GLU A 8 -31.29 25.14 -22.21
N PRO A 9 -30.41 25.17 -23.23
CA PRO A 9 -28.97 25.45 -23.09
C PRO A 9 -28.62 26.77 -22.38
N VAL A 10 -29.58 27.68 -22.21
CA VAL A 10 -29.43 28.97 -21.52
C VAL A 10 -29.38 28.80 -19.99
N LEU A 11 -30.12 27.83 -19.44
CA LEU A 11 -30.12 27.53 -18.00
C LEU A 11 -28.76 26.94 -17.57
N LEU A 12 -28.23 25.99 -18.35
CA LEU A 12 -26.89 25.42 -18.17
C LEU A 12 -25.78 26.47 -18.25
N ARG A 13 -25.91 27.47 -19.14
CA ARG A 13 -24.95 28.59 -19.27
C ARG A 13 -24.98 29.54 -18.07
N ALA A 14 -26.18 29.85 -17.57
CA ALA A 14 -26.34 30.70 -16.37
C ALA A 14 -25.80 30.03 -15.10
N LEU A 15 -25.91 28.70 -14.99
CA LEU A 15 -25.44 27.93 -13.84
C LEU A 15 -23.92 27.69 -13.83
N ARG A 16 -23.27 27.72 -14.99
CA ARG A 16 -21.81 27.57 -15.14
C ARG A 16 -21.03 28.89 -15.10
N GLY A 17 -21.70 30.04 -15.03
CA GLY A 17 -21.05 31.36 -15.00
C GLY A 17 -20.27 31.73 -16.28
N ILE A 18 -20.56 31.07 -17.40
CA ILE A 18 -19.86 31.30 -18.67
C ILE A 18 -20.46 32.55 -19.34
N THR A 19 -19.67 33.61 -19.47
CA THR A 19 -20.08 34.82 -20.19
C THR A 19 -20.11 34.59 -21.71
N PRO A 20 -20.95 35.32 -22.46
CA PRO A 20 -21.30 34.98 -23.85
C PRO A 20 -20.16 35.01 -24.89
N ALA A 21 -18.96 35.46 -24.53
CA ALA A 21 -17.89 35.73 -25.48
C ALA A 21 -17.22 34.47 -26.09
N THR A 22 -17.53 33.26 -25.61
CA THR A 22 -16.91 32.00 -26.08
C THR A 22 -17.87 31.02 -26.76
N ALA A 23 -19.14 31.38 -26.93
CA ALA A 23 -20.12 30.49 -27.57
C ALA A 23 -20.10 30.65 -29.09
N ASN A 24 -19.44 29.71 -29.79
CA ASN A 24 -19.53 29.60 -31.25
C ASN A 24 -20.95 29.17 -31.65
N GLU A 25 -21.70 30.14 -32.20
CA GLU A 25 -22.96 30.01 -32.94
C GLU A 25 -24.28 29.72 -32.18
N PRO A 26 -24.85 30.73 -31.48
CA PRO A 26 -26.20 30.67 -30.93
C PRO A 26 -27.32 30.82 -31.98
N ALA A 27 -27.00 31.30 -33.19
CA ALA A 27 -27.99 31.73 -34.18
C ALA A 27 -28.54 30.59 -35.06
N LEU A 28 -27.82 29.48 -35.21
CA LEU A 28 -28.22 28.38 -36.10
C LEU A 28 -29.41 27.56 -35.56
N GLU A 29 -29.61 27.50 -34.25
CA GLU A 29 -30.71 26.75 -33.61
C GLU A 29 -32.05 27.51 -33.61
N ALA A 30 -32.02 28.85 -33.74
CA ALA A 30 -33.23 29.67 -33.75
C ALA A 30 -34.00 29.62 -35.09
N LEU A 31 -33.31 29.27 -36.18
CA LEU A 31 -33.88 29.22 -37.53
C LEU A 31 -34.84 28.04 -37.77
N VAL A 32 -34.89 27.04 -36.88
CA VAL A 32 -35.55 25.75 -37.13
C VAL A 32 -37.07 25.76 -36.91
N TRP A 33 -37.64 26.70 -36.15
CA TRP A 33 -39.03 26.57 -35.65
C TRP A 33 -40.05 27.57 -36.22
N ASN A 34 -39.79 28.13 -37.40
CA ASN A 34 -40.68 28.99 -38.20
C ASN A 34 -42.20 28.92 -37.88
N HIS A 35 -42.69 29.74 -36.93
CA HIS A 35 -44.12 29.91 -36.64
C HIS A 35 -44.49 31.38 -36.33
N PRO A 36 -45.38 32.04 -37.12
CA PRO A 36 -45.54 33.50 -37.12
C PRO A 36 -46.07 34.23 -35.86
N PRO A 37 -46.88 33.65 -34.93
CA PRO A 37 -47.44 34.46 -33.84
C PRO A 37 -46.51 34.63 -32.63
N VAL A 38 -45.38 33.93 -32.56
CA VAL A 38 -44.49 33.88 -31.38
C VAL A 38 -43.22 34.72 -31.58
N VAL A 39 -43.28 35.73 -32.45
CA VAL A 39 -42.14 36.63 -32.72
C VAL A 39 -42.17 37.88 -31.84
N TYR A 40 -43.23 38.12 -31.05
CA TYR A 40 -43.37 39.37 -30.29
C TYR A 40 -43.29 39.28 -28.76
N ASP A 41 -42.96 38.11 -28.18
CA ASP A 41 -42.82 38.00 -26.72
C ASP A 41 -41.58 37.19 -26.28
N SER A 42 -40.55 37.17 -27.13
CA SER A 42 -39.30 36.43 -26.94
C SER A 42 -38.31 37.08 -25.97
N LEU A 43 -38.78 37.78 -24.93
CA LEU A 43 -37.91 38.47 -23.96
C LEU A 43 -38.15 38.12 -22.49
N VAL A 44 -38.95 37.09 -22.18
CA VAL A 44 -39.10 36.64 -20.78
C VAL A 44 -38.84 35.14 -20.67
N SER A 45 -37.64 34.83 -20.18
CA SER A 45 -37.28 33.58 -19.51
C SER A 45 -38.36 33.18 -18.50
N ARG A 46 -39.15 32.17 -18.81
CA ARG A 46 -40.01 31.51 -17.82
C ARG A 46 -39.46 30.12 -17.54
N ALA A 47 -38.67 30.05 -16.48
CA ALA A 47 -38.34 28.81 -15.78
C ALA A 47 -39.63 28.01 -15.51
N VAL A 48 -39.52 26.67 -15.52
CA VAL A 48 -40.60 25.81 -15.02
C VAL A 48 -40.88 26.22 -13.57
N ALA A 49 -42.03 26.84 -13.34
CA ALA A 49 -42.43 27.29 -12.01
C ALA A 49 -42.62 26.08 -11.07
N ALA A 50 -42.27 26.23 -9.80
CA ALA A 50 -42.44 25.18 -8.78
C ALA A 50 -43.86 24.57 -8.76
N ALA A 51 -44.88 25.39 -9.03
CA ALA A 51 -46.27 24.94 -9.09
C ALA A 51 -46.50 23.85 -10.16
N HIS A 52 -45.80 23.92 -11.30
CA HIS A 52 -45.91 22.91 -12.35
C HIS A 52 -45.19 21.61 -11.99
N VAL A 53 -44.09 21.69 -11.24
CA VAL A 53 -43.36 20.51 -10.73
C VAL A 53 -44.16 19.81 -9.64
N ALA A 54 -44.74 20.56 -8.71
CA ALA A 54 -45.60 20.02 -7.66
C ALA A 54 -46.83 19.33 -8.24
N ARG A 55 -47.46 19.95 -9.25
CA ARG A 55 -48.60 19.36 -9.95
C ARG A 55 -48.22 18.07 -10.69
N TYR A 56 -47.09 18.06 -11.41
CA TYR A 56 -46.62 16.83 -12.06
C TYR A 56 -46.37 15.69 -11.07
N ARG A 57 -45.79 15.98 -9.89
CA ARG A 57 -45.59 14.98 -8.83
C ARG A 57 -46.91 14.43 -8.33
N GLN A 58 -47.86 15.31 -8.04
CA GLN A 58 -49.19 14.90 -7.61
C GLN A 58 -49.88 14.03 -8.69
N ASP A 59 -49.88 14.49 -9.94
CA ASP A 59 -50.48 13.77 -11.07
C ASP A 59 -49.80 12.40 -11.28
N PHE A 60 -48.48 12.28 -11.04
CA PHE A 60 -47.73 11.03 -11.15
C PHE A 60 -48.01 10.09 -9.96
N GLU A 61 -48.11 10.61 -8.75
CA GLU A 61 -48.44 9.86 -7.53
C GLU A 61 -49.86 9.28 -7.58
N GLU A 62 -50.77 9.93 -8.29
CA GLU A 62 -52.15 9.46 -8.53
C GLU A 62 -52.26 8.32 -9.56
N LEU A 63 -51.20 8.06 -10.35
CA LEU A 63 -51.18 6.96 -11.32
C LEU A 63 -51.10 5.59 -10.64
N ALA A 64 -51.65 4.56 -11.28
CA ALA A 64 -51.44 3.19 -10.83
C ALA A 64 -49.96 2.79 -10.97
N ALA A 65 -49.48 1.90 -10.10
CA ALA A 65 -48.06 1.49 -10.09
C ALA A 65 -47.54 0.97 -11.45
N ALA A 66 -48.41 0.31 -12.24
CA ALA A 66 -48.07 -0.15 -13.59
C ALA A 66 -47.89 1.01 -14.60
N GLU A 67 -48.64 2.10 -14.43
CA GLU A 67 -48.59 3.29 -15.30
C GLU A 67 -47.40 4.18 -14.94
N GLN A 68 -47.10 4.31 -13.63
CA GLN A 68 -45.87 4.95 -13.15
C GLN A 68 -44.64 4.23 -13.72
N LEU A 69 -44.64 2.89 -13.66
CA LEU A 69 -43.57 2.07 -14.20
C LEU A 69 -43.42 2.24 -15.71
N ALA A 70 -44.51 2.18 -16.47
CA ALA A 70 -44.48 2.40 -17.92
C ALA A 70 -43.94 3.80 -18.30
N ALA A 71 -44.31 4.83 -17.54
CA ALA A 71 -43.81 6.20 -17.77
C ALA A 71 -42.30 6.33 -17.50
N LEU A 72 -41.78 5.64 -16.47
CA LEU A 72 -40.35 5.60 -16.16
C LEU A 72 -39.57 4.81 -17.22
N GLU A 73 -40.06 3.65 -17.64
CA GLU A 73 -39.46 2.81 -18.70
C GLU A 73 -39.36 3.58 -20.03
N GLN A 74 -40.43 4.29 -20.42
CA GLN A 74 -40.45 5.10 -21.64
C GLN A 74 -39.40 6.22 -21.60
N THR A 75 -39.23 6.84 -20.42
CA THR A 75 -38.25 7.90 -20.20
C THR A 75 -36.82 7.36 -20.36
N LEU A 76 -36.52 6.24 -19.71
CA LEU A 76 -35.23 5.56 -19.80
C LEU A 76 -34.91 5.15 -21.25
N HIS A 77 -35.88 4.61 -21.99
CA HIS A 77 -35.72 4.24 -23.39
C HIS A 77 -35.31 5.42 -24.27
N ILE A 78 -35.91 6.60 -24.09
CA ILE A 78 -35.61 7.80 -24.88
C ILE A 78 -34.21 8.36 -24.56
N HIS A 79 -33.74 8.23 -23.32
CA HIS A 79 -32.44 8.75 -22.89
C HIS A 79 -31.23 7.94 -23.40
N ALA A 80 -31.42 6.64 -23.66
CA ALA A 80 -30.39 5.77 -24.21
C ALA A 80 -29.89 6.21 -25.61
N TRP A 81 -30.71 6.96 -26.37
CA TRP A 81 -30.42 7.30 -27.78
C TRP A 81 -29.77 8.69 -28.01
N ARG A 82 -29.50 9.48 -26.97
CA ARG A 82 -28.86 10.81 -27.12
C ARG A 82 -27.38 10.79 -26.75
N GLY A 83 -26.53 11.01 -27.75
CA GLY A 83 -25.06 10.99 -27.68
C GLY A 83 -24.42 12.13 -26.88
N ARG A 84 -23.08 12.17 -26.96
CA ARG A 84 -22.05 12.83 -26.10
C ARG A 84 -22.27 14.27 -25.58
N ALA A 85 -23.36 14.96 -25.90
CA ALA A 85 -23.72 16.28 -25.37
C ALA A 85 -24.62 16.24 -24.12
N THR A 86 -24.84 15.06 -23.51
CA THR A 86 -25.48 14.94 -22.19
C THR A 86 -24.47 14.43 -21.16
N GLU A 87 -23.81 15.41 -20.53
CA GLU A 87 -22.84 15.36 -19.43
C GLU A 87 -23.42 14.58 -18.22
N ALA A 88 -23.25 13.27 -18.22
CA ALA A 88 -24.24 12.28 -17.76
C ALA A 88 -24.53 12.19 -16.25
N THR A 89 -23.73 12.81 -15.40
CA THR A 89 -23.99 12.91 -13.96
C THR A 89 -24.90 14.09 -13.63
N GLU A 90 -24.94 15.12 -14.48
CA GLU A 90 -25.55 16.41 -14.19
C GLU A 90 -27.07 16.35 -14.07
N LEU A 91 -27.72 15.35 -14.66
CA LEU A 91 -29.18 15.20 -14.58
C LEU A 91 -29.65 14.45 -13.31
N LEU A 92 -28.87 13.47 -12.83
CA LEU A 92 -29.27 12.59 -11.72
C LEU A 92 -29.21 13.32 -10.36
N VAL A 93 -28.31 14.29 -10.25
CA VAL A 93 -28.17 15.19 -9.10
C VAL A 93 -29.14 16.38 -9.17
N TRP A 94 -29.48 16.85 -10.38
CA TRP A 94 -30.39 17.98 -10.54
C TRP A 94 -31.82 17.70 -10.06
N GLN A 95 -32.27 16.44 -10.08
CA GLN A 95 -33.67 16.07 -9.87
C GLN A 95 -34.03 15.47 -8.51
N ALA A 96 -33.06 15.13 -7.66
CA ALA A 96 -33.33 15.00 -6.23
C ALA A 96 -33.74 16.39 -5.68
N HIS A 97 -33.02 17.46 -6.05
CA HIS A 97 -32.88 18.65 -5.22
C HIS A 97 -33.60 19.95 -5.65
N ALA A 98 -34.36 19.94 -6.74
CA ALA A 98 -34.70 21.14 -7.50
C ALA A 98 -35.55 22.25 -6.83
N ARG A 99 -35.84 22.28 -5.52
CA ARG A 99 -36.17 23.56 -4.84
C ARG A 99 -36.14 23.60 -3.30
N ASP A 100 -36.42 22.51 -2.58
CA ASP A 100 -36.34 22.52 -1.11
C ASP A 100 -34.99 22.02 -0.54
N GLU A 101 -34.14 21.50 -1.39
CA GLU A 101 -32.90 20.81 -1.01
C GLU A 101 -31.62 21.61 -1.25
N ALA A 102 -31.73 22.74 -1.95
CA ALA A 102 -30.70 23.78 -1.97
C ALA A 102 -30.45 24.38 -0.56
N LYS A 103 -31.33 24.09 0.41
CA LYS A 103 -31.19 24.45 1.83
C LYS A 103 -30.52 23.38 2.70
N ARG A 104 -30.37 22.14 2.21
CA ARG A 104 -29.74 21.03 2.95
C ARG A 104 -28.22 21.09 2.78
N ASP A 105 -27.47 20.48 3.70
CA ASP A 105 -26.02 20.43 3.59
C ASP A 105 -25.59 19.54 2.41
N ALA A 106 -24.43 19.84 1.80
CA ALA A 106 -23.91 19.06 0.67
C ALA A 106 -23.66 17.59 1.04
N ALA A 107 -23.29 17.32 2.30
CA ALA A 107 -23.09 15.96 2.81
C ALA A 107 -24.37 15.12 2.76
N ASP A 108 -25.52 15.69 3.13
CA ASP A 108 -26.81 14.98 3.12
C ASP A 108 -27.23 14.56 1.71
N ARG A 109 -26.95 15.44 0.74
CA ARG A 109 -27.26 15.23 -0.68
C ARG A 109 -26.40 14.11 -1.28
N ILE A 110 -25.10 14.11 -0.97
CA ILE A 110 -24.19 13.04 -1.38
C ILE A 110 -24.65 11.72 -0.78
N ALA A 111 -25.00 11.68 0.52
CA ALA A 111 -25.48 10.48 1.18
C ALA A 111 -26.79 9.94 0.57
N GLU A 112 -27.66 10.81 0.05
CA GLU A 112 -28.88 10.40 -0.65
C GLU A 112 -28.60 9.80 -2.03
N ALA A 113 -27.73 10.43 -2.82
CA ALA A 113 -27.27 9.88 -4.08
C ALA A 113 -26.59 8.51 -3.88
N GLU A 114 -25.75 8.37 -2.85
CA GLU A 114 -25.13 7.09 -2.46
C GLU A 114 -26.18 6.02 -2.14
N ARG A 115 -27.22 6.35 -1.36
CA ARG A 115 -28.34 5.43 -1.07
C ARG A 115 -29.09 5.03 -2.34
N TRP A 116 -29.32 5.96 -3.26
CA TRP A 116 -29.99 5.67 -4.53
C TRP A 116 -29.18 4.73 -5.41
N PHE A 117 -27.87 4.99 -5.59
CA PHE A 117 -26.99 4.11 -6.36
C PHE A 117 -26.83 2.73 -5.69
N ALA A 118 -26.77 2.68 -4.36
CA ALA A 118 -26.78 1.42 -3.62
C ALA A 118 -28.09 0.66 -3.85
N ALA A 119 -29.25 1.32 -3.83
CA ALA A 119 -30.54 0.70 -4.12
C ALA A 119 -30.66 0.23 -5.59
N LEU A 120 -30.09 0.99 -6.53
CA LEU A 120 -29.99 0.62 -7.95
C LEU A 120 -29.17 -0.66 -8.13
N GLY A 121 -28.00 -0.72 -7.48
CA GLY A 121 -27.15 -1.90 -7.48
C GLY A 121 -27.80 -3.10 -6.78
N ALA A 122 -28.41 -2.89 -5.61
CA ALA A 122 -29.12 -3.94 -4.88
C ALA A 122 -30.29 -4.53 -5.68
N ARG A 123 -31.01 -3.70 -6.44
CA ARG A 123 -32.05 -4.16 -7.38
C ARG A 123 -31.49 -5.02 -8.51
N ALA A 124 -30.30 -4.70 -9.02
CA ALA A 124 -29.63 -5.55 -10.00
C ALA A 124 -29.08 -6.85 -9.38
N SER A 125 -28.74 -6.84 -8.09
CA SER A 125 -28.30 -8.00 -7.32
C SER A 125 -29.45 -8.92 -6.88
N GLN A 126 -30.66 -8.40 -6.66
CA GLN A 126 -31.82 -9.17 -6.23
C GLN A 126 -32.50 -9.95 -7.36
N ALA A 127 -32.72 -11.24 -7.08
CA ALA A 127 -33.73 -12.10 -7.70
C ALA A 127 -33.54 -12.59 -9.15
N GLY A 128 -32.32 -12.96 -9.58
CA GLY A 128 -32.13 -13.87 -10.73
C GLY A 128 -32.77 -13.45 -12.07
N ARG A 129 -33.25 -12.21 -12.16
CA ARG A 129 -33.89 -11.59 -13.32
C ARG A 129 -33.00 -10.43 -13.70
N THR A 130 -32.31 -10.60 -14.81
CA THR A 130 -31.50 -9.53 -15.40
C THR A 130 -32.46 -8.57 -16.10
N ASP A 131 -32.74 -7.41 -15.49
CA ASP A 131 -33.43 -6.32 -16.16
C ASP A 131 -32.53 -5.73 -17.27
N PRO A 132 -32.86 -5.93 -18.56
CA PRO A 132 -32.01 -5.47 -19.65
C PRO A 132 -31.91 -3.95 -19.75
N GLN A 133 -32.95 -3.22 -19.35
CA GLN A 133 -32.97 -1.75 -19.41
C GLN A 133 -32.08 -1.17 -18.33
N LEU A 134 -32.17 -1.70 -17.11
CA LEU A 134 -31.31 -1.31 -15.99
C LEU A 134 -29.83 -1.56 -16.30
N ARG A 135 -29.52 -2.72 -16.90
CA ARG A 135 -28.17 -3.06 -17.34
C ARG A 135 -27.65 -2.08 -18.39
N GLN A 136 -28.46 -1.77 -19.40
CA GLN A 136 -28.07 -0.84 -20.45
C GLN A 136 -27.83 0.57 -19.88
N TYR A 137 -28.71 1.03 -18.99
CA TYR A 137 -28.56 2.31 -18.31
C TYR A 137 -27.25 2.38 -17.49
N ALA A 138 -26.93 1.34 -16.73
CA ALA A 138 -25.69 1.25 -15.97
C ALA A 138 -24.44 1.31 -16.87
N ARG A 139 -24.47 0.60 -18.02
CA ARG A 139 -23.40 0.67 -19.03
C ARG A 139 -23.24 2.07 -19.59
N ASP A 140 -24.34 2.71 -19.99
CA ASP A 140 -24.32 4.05 -20.58
C ASP A 140 -23.81 5.09 -19.58
N LEU A 141 -24.23 5.01 -18.31
CA LEU A 141 -23.79 5.93 -17.26
C LEU A 141 -22.28 5.83 -17.04
N LEU A 142 -21.74 4.62 -16.94
CA LEU A 142 -20.30 4.40 -16.76
C LEU A 142 -19.51 4.79 -18.00
N ALA A 143 -19.99 4.45 -19.19
CA ALA A 143 -19.31 4.78 -20.44
C ALA A 143 -19.19 6.30 -20.67
N ARG A 144 -20.21 7.08 -20.29
CA ARG A 144 -20.20 8.54 -20.42
C ARG A 144 -19.21 9.22 -19.45
N ASN A 145 -18.96 8.61 -18.30
CA ASN A 145 -18.08 9.16 -17.26
C ASN A 145 -16.69 8.48 -17.23
N ALA A 146 -16.44 7.49 -18.09
CA ALA A 146 -15.21 6.67 -18.08
C ALA A 146 -13.90 7.46 -18.25
N ALA A 147 -13.97 8.67 -18.82
CA ALA A 147 -12.81 9.54 -19.02
C ALA A 147 -12.51 10.45 -17.81
N ASP A 148 -13.44 10.60 -16.86
CA ASP A 148 -13.27 11.44 -15.67
C ASP A 148 -12.83 10.60 -14.46
N PHE A 149 -11.53 10.32 -14.41
CA PHE A 149 -10.92 9.51 -13.36
C PHE A 149 -11.17 10.09 -11.96
N ALA A 150 -11.04 11.40 -11.79
CA ALA A 150 -11.18 12.06 -10.49
C ALA A 150 -12.62 11.93 -9.97
N TRP A 151 -13.61 12.11 -10.84
CA TRP A 151 -15.00 11.94 -10.47
C TRP A 151 -15.33 10.48 -10.11
N LEU A 152 -14.89 9.51 -10.93
CA LEU A 152 -15.07 8.08 -10.64
C LEU A 152 -14.42 7.68 -9.32
N GLN A 153 -13.23 8.22 -9.02
CA GLN A 153 -12.50 7.94 -7.79
C GLN A 153 -13.16 8.52 -6.54
N ALA A 154 -13.71 9.74 -6.64
CA ALA A 154 -14.44 10.38 -5.56
C ALA A 154 -15.75 9.65 -5.23
N HIS A 155 -16.42 9.08 -6.23
CA HIS A 155 -17.74 8.46 -6.09
C HIS A 155 -17.72 6.92 -6.22
N SER A 156 -16.53 6.32 -6.13
CA SER A 156 -16.32 4.89 -6.39
C SER A 156 -17.25 3.98 -5.57
N ARG A 157 -17.52 4.34 -4.31
CA ARG A 157 -18.39 3.56 -3.42
C ARG A 157 -19.82 3.47 -3.95
N ALA A 158 -20.36 4.59 -4.40
CA ALA A 158 -21.70 4.67 -4.97
C ALA A 158 -21.78 3.98 -6.34
N LEU A 159 -20.73 4.10 -7.15
CA LEU A 159 -20.73 3.63 -8.53
C LEU A 159 -20.37 2.15 -8.68
N SER A 160 -19.69 1.54 -7.70
CA SER A 160 -19.31 0.13 -7.75
C SER A 160 -20.53 -0.81 -7.87
N PRO A 161 -21.63 -0.63 -7.12
CA PRO A 161 -22.88 -1.38 -7.34
C PRO A 161 -23.50 -1.15 -8.73
N VAL A 162 -23.37 0.04 -9.31
CA VAL A 162 -23.82 0.34 -10.68
C VAL A 162 -22.99 -0.45 -11.70
N TRP A 163 -21.69 -0.54 -11.49
CA TRP A 163 -20.83 -1.38 -12.32
C TRP A 163 -21.21 -2.86 -12.21
N VAL A 164 -21.51 -3.37 -11.02
CA VAL A 164 -22.04 -4.75 -10.86
C VAL A 164 -23.34 -4.92 -11.67
N ALA A 165 -24.24 -3.95 -11.61
CA ALA A 165 -25.49 -3.96 -12.38
C ALA A 165 -25.29 -3.99 -13.90
N SER A 166 -24.22 -3.35 -14.39
CA SER A 166 -23.86 -3.34 -15.81
C SER A 166 -23.51 -4.73 -16.37
N GLY A 167 -23.08 -5.66 -15.51
CA GLY A 167 -22.63 -6.99 -15.90
C GLY A 167 -21.32 -6.99 -16.70
N GLU A 168 -20.62 -5.85 -16.78
CA GLU A 168 -19.31 -5.76 -17.40
C GLU A 168 -18.25 -6.49 -16.56
N LYS A 169 -17.23 -7.04 -17.24
CA LYS A 169 -16.10 -7.72 -16.56
C LYS A 169 -14.93 -6.79 -16.25
N THR A 170 -14.97 -5.59 -16.82
CA THR A 170 -13.92 -4.58 -16.69
C THR A 170 -14.57 -3.30 -16.17
N ALA A 171 -14.08 -2.81 -15.05
CA ALA A 171 -14.47 -1.54 -14.45
C ALA A 171 -13.63 -0.39 -15.05
N PRO A 172 -14.22 0.80 -15.28
CA PRO A 172 -13.48 1.96 -15.74
C PRO A 172 -12.42 2.39 -14.71
N ALA A 173 -11.36 3.02 -15.21
CA ALA A 173 -10.30 3.56 -14.36
C ALA A 173 -10.88 4.60 -13.39
N GLY A 174 -10.56 4.48 -12.09
CA GLY A 174 -11.06 5.36 -11.02
C GLY A 174 -11.97 4.65 -10.02
N LEU A 175 -12.67 3.57 -10.40
CA LEU A 175 -13.38 2.76 -9.42
C LEU A 175 -12.39 1.98 -8.55
N ARG A 176 -12.26 2.45 -7.29
CA ARG A 176 -11.38 1.85 -6.28
C ARG A 176 -11.64 0.34 -6.08
N PRO A 177 -10.59 -0.52 -6.07
CA PRO A 177 -10.71 -1.97 -5.93
C PRO A 177 -11.47 -2.44 -4.68
N GLU A 178 -11.28 -1.77 -3.54
CA GLU A 178 -11.93 -2.11 -2.28
C GLU A 178 -13.46 -1.95 -2.34
N HIS A 179 -13.94 -0.91 -3.03
CA HIS A 179 -15.37 -0.69 -3.24
C HIS A 179 -15.95 -1.65 -4.27
N LEU A 180 -15.18 -1.97 -5.33
CA LEU A 180 -15.56 -2.98 -6.30
C LEU A 180 -15.73 -4.34 -5.61
N LEU A 181 -14.74 -4.79 -4.83
CA LEU A 181 -14.84 -6.04 -4.07
C LEU A 181 -16.01 -6.03 -3.08
N GLN A 182 -16.22 -4.91 -2.37
CA GLN A 182 -17.36 -4.76 -1.47
C GLN A 182 -18.69 -4.91 -2.23
N ALA A 183 -18.84 -4.25 -3.38
CA ALA A 183 -20.05 -4.32 -4.21
C ALA A 183 -20.26 -5.70 -4.86
N ILE A 184 -19.18 -6.41 -5.18
CA ILE A 184 -19.23 -7.78 -5.71
C ILE A 184 -19.61 -8.80 -4.63
N SER A 185 -19.58 -8.44 -3.34
CA SER A 185 -19.63 -9.36 -2.20
C SER A 185 -21.03 -9.86 -1.76
N GLU A 186 -22.08 -9.71 -2.56
CA GLU A 186 -23.44 -10.11 -2.12
C GLU A 186 -23.90 -11.51 -2.59
N ARG A 187 -23.08 -12.25 -3.35
CA ARG A 187 -23.38 -13.66 -3.69
C ARG A 187 -22.30 -14.61 -3.19
N GLY A 188 -22.72 -15.54 -2.33
CA GLY A 188 -21.91 -16.66 -1.85
C GLY A 188 -21.87 -17.84 -2.81
N ASP A 189 -22.06 -17.61 -4.10
CA ASP A 189 -22.15 -18.66 -5.13
C ASP A 189 -20.78 -19.20 -5.57
N LEU A 190 -19.72 -18.41 -5.46
CA LEU A 190 -18.35 -18.85 -5.74
C LEU A 190 -17.64 -19.39 -4.48
N PRO A 191 -16.97 -20.56 -4.56
CA PRO A 191 -16.18 -21.08 -3.47
C PRO A 191 -14.97 -20.18 -3.19
N LEU A 192 -14.57 -20.09 -1.92
CA LEU A 192 -13.31 -19.45 -1.55
C LEU A 192 -12.17 -20.39 -1.93
N LEU A 193 -11.41 -20.05 -2.97
CA LEU A 193 -10.33 -20.88 -3.49
C LEU A 193 -8.98 -20.37 -3.03
N ALA A 194 -8.10 -21.29 -2.63
CA ALA A 194 -6.68 -21.00 -2.47
C ALA A 194 -6.05 -20.94 -3.87
N CYS A 195 -5.46 -19.80 -4.18
CA CYS A 195 -4.85 -19.50 -5.46
C CYS A 195 -3.41 -19.04 -5.25
N GLU A 196 -2.57 -19.19 -6.27
CA GLU A 196 -1.20 -18.70 -6.22
C GLU A 196 -0.90 -17.93 -7.51
N LEU A 197 -0.20 -16.80 -7.38
CA LEU A 197 0.34 -16.08 -8.52
C LEU A 197 1.72 -16.66 -8.85
N GLY A 198 1.96 -16.93 -10.13
CA GLY A 198 3.28 -17.35 -10.60
C GLY A 198 3.61 -16.78 -11.96
N VAL A 199 4.91 -16.69 -12.26
CA VAL A 199 5.38 -16.21 -13.57
C VAL A 199 5.65 -17.39 -14.48
N GLN A 200 5.23 -17.31 -15.74
CA GLN A 200 5.55 -18.23 -16.84
C GLN A 200 6.06 -17.44 -18.05
N ALA A 201 6.55 -18.13 -19.09
CA ALA A 201 7.03 -17.50 -20.33
C ALA A 201 6.01 -16.54 -20.99
N GLN A 202 4.72 -16.78 -20.78
CA GLN A 202 3.61 -15.99 -21.30
C GLN A 202 3.22 -14.78 -20.44
N GLY A 203 3.60 -14.74 -19.16
CA GLY A 203 3.20 -13.67 -18.24
C GLY A 203 2.98 -14.13 -16.80
N LEU A 204 2.29 -13.29 -16.04
CA LEU A 204 1.75 -13.63 -14.72
C LEU A 204 0.53 -14.53 -14.88
N VAL A 205 0.51 -15.63 -14.14
CA VAL A 205 -0.49 -16.69 -14.21
C VAL A 205 -1.02 -16.97 -12.81
N LEU A 206 -2.34 -17.12 -12.70
CA LEU A 206 -3.02 -17.57 -11.51
C LEU A 206 -3.21 -19.09 -11.56
N PHE A 207 -2.81 -19.79 -10.51
CA PHE A 207 -3.01 -21.22 -10.34
C PHE A 207 -4.09 -21.45 -9.28
N GLY A 208 -5.09 -22.29 -9.57
CA GLY A 208 -6.12 -22.65 -8.60
C GLY A 208 -5.80 -23.99 -7.92
N GLY A 209 -6.25 -24.14 -6.65
CA GLY A 209 -5.91 -25.22 -5.72
C GLY A 209 -5.60 -26.61 -6.32
N GLY A 210 -4.38 -27.11 -6.06
CA GLY A 210 -3.90 -28.44 -6.43
C GLY A 210 -2.37 -28.55 -6.41
N GLU A 211 -1.83 -29.78 -6.50
CA GLU A 211 -0.38 -30.05 -6.54
C GLU A 211 0.33 -29.30 -7.70
N ARG A 212 1.49 -28.76 -7.35
CA ARG A 212 2.27 -27.79 -8.14
C ARG A 212 2.80 -28.40 -9.44
N PRO A 213 2.91 -27.61 -10.52
CA PRO A 213 3.88 -27.92 -11.56
C PRO A 213 5.30 -27.85 -10.98
N ALA A 214 6.06 -28.94 -11.06
CA ALA A 214 7.48 -28.95 -10.71
C ALA A 214 8.29 -28.26 -11.82
N GLY A 215 9.12 -27.27 -11.49
CA GLY A 215 10.08 -26.72 -12.44
C GLY A 215 10.67 -25.35 -12.05
N PRO A 216 11.87 -25.02 -12.56
CA PRO A 216 12.55 -23.73 -12.33
C PRO A 216 11.84 -22.53 -12.99
N ALA A 217 10.80 -22.77 -13.78
CA ALA A 217 10.05 -21.75 -14.53
C ALA A 217 8.83 -21.19 -13.77
N HIS A 218 8.67 -21.50 -12.48
CA HIS A 218 7.53 -21.06 -11.66
C HIS A 218 8.02 -20.27 -10.45
N SER A 219 8.12 -18.95 -10.60
CA SER A 219 8.37 -18.06 -9.46
C SER A 219 7.08 -17.90 -8.68
N ARG A 220 7.00 -18.45 -7.45
CA ARG A 220 5.89 -18.20 -6.53
C ARG A 220 5.84 -16.72 -6.18
N LEU A 221 4.70 -16.05 -6.26
CA LEU A 221 4.50 -14.72 -5.68
C LEU A 221 3.83 -14.88 -4.31
N GLY A 222 4.64 -15.12 -3.28
CA GLY A 222 4.22 -15.06 -1.87
C GLY A 222 3.34 -16.21 -1.38
N SER A 223 2.60 -15.95 -0.31
CA SER A 223 1.64 -16.87 0.32
C SER A 223 0.40 -17.07 -0.57
N PRO A 224 -0.26 -18.25 -0.51
CA PRO A 224 -1.45 -18.50 -1.31
C PRO A 224 -2.58 -17.51 -0.99
N LEU A 225 -3.09 -16.85 -2.04
CA LEU A 225 -4.21 -15.93 -2.01
C LEU A 225 -5.51 -16.72 -1.82
N ARG A 226 -6.27 -16.44 -0.77
CA ARG A 226 -7.63 -16.99 -0.63
C ARG A 226 -8.64 -15.99 -1.15
N ALA A 227 -9.20 -16.27 -2.32
CA ALA A 227 -10.12 -15.35 -2.98
C ALA A 227 -11.25 -16.09 -3.69
N ARG A 228 -12.45 -15.51 -3.64
CA ARG A 228 -13.55 -15.89 -4.54
C ARG A 228 -13.40 -15.26 -5.91
N ARG A 229 -12.81 -14.05 -5.94
CA ARG A 229 -12.54 -13.24 -7.13
C ARG A 229 -11.29 -12.39 -6.91
N LEU A 230 -10.59 -12.10 -7.99
CA LEU A 230 -9.40 -11.26 -8.03
C LEU A 230 -9.68 -10.03 -8.89
N LEU A 231 -9.25 -8.87 -8.43
CA LEU A 231 -9.20 -7.66 -9.24
C LEU A 231 -7.79 -7.46 -9.77
N VAL A 232 -7.67 -7.09 -11.04
CA VAL A 232 -6.38 -6.92 -11.72
C VAL A 232 -6.40 -5.60 -12.47
N SER A 233 -5.46 -4.71 -12.18
CA SER A 233 -5.35 -3.39 -12.81
C SER A 233 -3.91 -3.08 -13.23
N GLU A 234 -3.72 -2.54 -14.43
CA GLU A 234 -2.41 -2.12 -14.99
C GLU A 234 -2.35 -0.59 -15.11
N GLY A 235 -2.62 0.12 -14.00
CA GLY A 235 -2.71 1.60 -14.01
C GLY A 235 -3.89 2.15 -14.82
N GLY A 236 -4.93 1.34 -15.03
CA GLY A 236 -6.06 1.64 -15.91
C GLY A 236 -7.34 0.92 -15.50
N PRO A 237 -8.15 0.42 -16.46
CA PRO A 237 -9.36 -0.32 -16.15
C PRO A 237 -9.08 -1.57 -15.30
N THR A 238 -9.94 -1.83 -14.32
CA THR A 238 -9.79 -2.97 -13.40
C THR A 238 -10.58 -4.17 -13.92
N ARG A 239 -9.89 -5.28 -14.21
CA ARG A 239 -10.50 -6.54 -14.64
C ARG A 239 -10.87 -7.39 -13.43
N VAL A 240 -12.01 -8.08 -13.51
CA VAL A 240 -12.42 -9.08 -12.50
C VAL A 240 -12.17 -10.48 -13.05
N LEU A 241 -11.43 -11.27 -12.27
CA LEU A 241 -11.12 -12.67 -12.57
C LEU A 241 -11.74 -13.58 -11.52
N ASP A 242 -12.46 -14.60 -11.99
CA ASP A 242 -12.96 -15.68 -11.16
C ASP A 242 -11.96 -16.84 -11.23
N PRO A 243 -11.36 -17.27 -10.11
CA PRO A 243 -10.41 -18.39 -10.12
C PRO A 243 -11.07 -19.66 -10.64
N ASP A 244 -10.35 -20.44 -11.45
CA ASP A 244 -10.88 -21.69 -12.01
C ASP A 244 -11.08 -22.73 -10.88
N PRO A 245 -12.31 -23.22 -10.62
CA PRO A 245 -12.55 -24.27 -9.64
C PRO A 245 -11.82 -25.58 -9.92
N ALA A 246 -11.46 -25.84 -11.19
CA ALA A 246 -10.68 -27.01 -11.61
C ALA A 246 -9.16 -26.80 -11.51
N GLY A 247 -8.70 -25.64 -11.01
CA GLY A 247 -7.28 -25.37 -10.77
C GLY A 247 -6.46 -25.06 -12.03
N ARG A 248 -7.09 -24.89 -13.19
CA ARG A 248 -6.37 -24.64 -14.44
C ARG A 248 -5.65 -23.27 -14.40
N PRO A 249 -4.41 -23.18 -14.89
CA PRO A 249 -3.68 -21.91 -14.93
C PRO A 249 -4.39 -20.87 -15.80
N GLN A 250 -4.55 -19.65 -15.28
CA GLN A 250 -5.19 -18.54 -15.98
C GLN A 250 -4.21 -17.37 -16.15
N LEU A 251 -4.01 -16.89 -17.38
CA LEU A 251 -3.17 -15.71 -17.62
C LEU A 251 -3.83 -14.45 -17.01
N VAL A 252 -3.12 -13.84 -16.07
CA VAL A 252 -3.51 -12.61 -15.39
C VAL A 252 -3.10 -11.40 -16.23
N ALA A 253 -1.80 -11.33 -16.55
CA ALA A 253 -1.19 -10.24 -17.31
C ALA A 253 0.02 -10.76 -18.11
N PRO A 254 0.30 -10.23 -19.32
CA PRO A 254 1.46 -10.66 -20.12
C PRO A 254 2.77 -10.08 -19.55
N LEU A 255 3.93 -10.70 -19.85
CA LEU A 255 5.23 -10.22 -19.36
C LEU A 255 5.54 -8.74 -19.66
N PRO A 256 5.21 -8.18 -20.86
CA PRO A 256 5.43 -6.76 -21.13
C PRO A 256 4.71 -5.83 -20.16
N SER A 257 3.52 -6.21 -19.68
CA SER A 257 2.79 -5.42 -18.67
C SER A 257 3.50 -5.40 -17.32
N LEU A 258 4.30 -6.42 -17.00
CA LEU A 258 5.11 -6.47 -15.77
C LEU A 258 6.43 -5.70 -15.90
N ALA A 259 6.84 -5.40 -17.14
CA ALA A 259 8.10 -4.75 -17.46
C ALA A 259 7.99 -3.22 -17.52
N ASP A 260 6.78 -2.68 -17.57
CA ASP A 260 6.52 -1.24 -17.59
C ASP A 260 6.46 -0.69 -16.15
N PRO A 261 7.52 0.01 -15.67
CA PRO A 261 7.53 0.56 -14.31
C PRO A 261 6.50 1.68 -14.11
N ASP A 262 6.05 2.34 -15.19
CA ASP A 262 5.07 3.43 -15.12
C ASP A 262 3.63 2.90 -15.04
N ARG A 263 3.42 1.59 -15.25
CA ARG A 263 2.11 0.93 -15.21
C ARG A 263 2.14 -0.34 -14.38
N PRO A 264 2.34 -0.22 -13.07
CA PRO A 264 2.51 -1.40 -12.26
C PRO A 264 1.22 -2.22 -12.15
N LEU A 265 1.36 -3.54 -12.16
CA LEU A 265 0.24 -4.45 -12.09
C LEU A 265 -0.23 -4.59 -10.64
N THR A 266 -1.44 -4.14 -10.34
CA THR A 266 -2.10 -4.36 -9.05
C THR A 266 -3.01 -5.58 -9.11
N VAL A 267 -2.85 -6.52 -8.19
CA VAL A 267 -3.74 -7.66 -7.97
C VAL A 267 -4.38 -7.53 -6.59
N THR A 268 -5.70 -7.43 -6.51
CA THR A 268 -6.43 -7.31 -5.23
C THR A 268 -7.24 -8.58 -4.96
N ALA A 269 -7.09 -9.14 -3.76
CA ALA A 269 -7.71 -10.36 -3.27
C ALA A 269 -8.30 -10.13 -1.87
N GLY A 270 -9.62 -9.94 -1.78
CA GLY A 270 -10.29 -9.64 -0.52
C GLY A 270 -9.82 -8.29 0.05
N GLN A 271 -9.19 -8.30 1.23
CA GLN A 271 -8.64 -7.09 1.86
C GLN A 271 -7.17 -6.82 1.47
N HIS A 272 -6.55 -7.70 0.69
CA HIS A 272 -5.14 -7.59 0.33
C HIS A 272 -5.01 -7.06 -1.08
N SER A 273 -4.07 -6.14 -1.31
CA SER A 273 -3.69 -5.67 -2.63
C SER A 273 -2.19 -5.83 -2.79
N TYR A 274 -1.78 -6.41 -3.92
CA TYR A 274 -0.39 -6.72 -4.26
C TYR A 274 -0.04 -5.93 -5.49
N LEU A 275 1.10 -5.24 -5.49
CA LEU A 275 1.68 -4.80 -6.75
C LEU A 275 2.68 -5.84 -7.19
N VAL A 276 2.63 -6.12 -8.48
CA VAL A 276 3.50 -7.07 -9.15
C VAL A 276 4.30 -6.27 -10.16
N GLY A 277 5.62 -6.34 -10.03
CA GLY A 277 6.54 -5.66 -10.92
C GLY A 277 7.81 -6.47 -11.09
N ARG A 278 8.62 -6.06 -12.07
CA ARG A 278 9.96 -6.62 -12.27
C ARG A 278 10.87 -6.18 -11.12
N VAL A 279 11.50 -7.14 -10.46
CA VAL A 279 12.59 -6.85 -9.52
C VAL A 279 13.89 -6.84 -10.30
N GLU A 280 14.58 -5.70 -10.30
CA GLU A 280 15.92 -5.60 -10.88
C GLU A 280 16.97 -6.08 -9.88
N ARG A 281 17.96 -6.83 -10.38
CA ARG A 281 19.10 -7.24 -9.57
C ARG A 281 19.88 -5.98 -9.17
N PRO A 282 20.05 -5.68 -7.87
CA PRO A 282 20.85 -4.53 -7.45
C PRO A 282 22.28 -4.61 -8.00
N ALA A 283 22.89 -3.48 -8.33
CA ALA A 283 24.24 -3.44 -8.90
C ALA A 283 25.31 -4.09 -8.00
N TRP A 284 25.12 -4.01 -6.68
CA TRP A 284 26.00 -4.61 -5.67
C TRP A 284 25.81 -6.12 -5.51
N ALA A 285 24.72 -6.70 -6.00
CA ALA A 285 24.45 -8.12 -5.87
C ALA A 285 25.09 -8.90 -7.03
N GLN A 286 25.74 -10.03 -6.74
CA GLN A 286 26.26 -10.96 -7.74
C GLN A 286 25.11 -11.77 -8.35
N GLU A 287 24.21 -12.25 -7.49
CA GLU A 287 23.05 -13.05 -7.88
C GLU A 287 21.79 -12.50 -7.21
N ILE A 288 20.65 -12.60 -7.89
CA ILE A 288 19.32 -12.54 -7.28
C ILE A 288 18.58 -13.82 -7.63
N GLY A 289 17.86 -14.37 -6.66
CA GLY A 289 17.05 -15.56 -6.84
C GLY A 289 15.81 -15.55 -5.95
N ARG A 290 15.06 -16.64 -5.98
CA ARG A 290 13.88 -16.84 -5.15
C ARG A 290 13.81 -18.28 -4.68
N ASP A 291 13.55 -18.48 -3.40
CA ASP A 291 13.33 -19.81 -2.81
C ASP A 291 12.03 -19.82 -1.97
N ALA A 292 11.86 -20.83 -1.12
CA ALA A 292 10.69 -20.98 -0.26
C ALA A 292 10.54 -19.83 0.77
N HIS A 293 11.59 -19.06 1.02
CA HIS A 293 11.63 -17.95 1.97
C HIS A 293 11.51 -16.58 1.31
N GLY A 294 11.31 -16.53 -0.01
CA GLY A 294 11.16 -15.29 -0.76
C GLY A 294 12.39 -14.94 -1.59
N LEU A 295 12.54 -13.66 -1.93
CA LEU A 295 13.64 -13.17 -2.75
C LEU A 295 14.93 -13.14 -1.93
N TYR A 296 16.02 -13.58 -2.55
CA TYR A 296 17.36 -13.46 -1.97
C TYR A 296 18.32 -12.82 -2.96
N ALA A 297 19.32 -12.13 -2.41
CA ALA A 297 20.47 -11.64 -3.14
C ALA A 297 21.74 -12.25 -2.53
N ILE A 298 22.72 -12.60 -3.39
CA ILE A 298 24.04 -13.04 -2.95
C ILE A 298 25.01 -11.88 -3.18
N VAL A 299 25.74 -11.51 -2.13
CA VAL A 299 26.83 -10.55 -2.21
C VAL A 299 28.16 -11.24 -1.90
N GLU A 300 29.15 -11.06 -2.78
CA GLU A 300 30.52 -11.49 -2.58
C GLU A 300 31.38 -10.28 -2.19
N ILE A 301 31.95 -10.34 -0.99
CA ILE A 301 32.66 -9.23 -0.36
C ILE A 301 34.17 -9.51 -0.45
N PRO A 302 34.91 -8.76 -1.27
CA PRO A 302 36.33 -8.99 -1.48
C PRO A 302 37.16 -8.58 -0.26
N GLY A 303 38.18 -9.38 0.06
CA GLY A 303 39.17 -9.07 1.08
C GLY A 303 40.15 -7.95 0.67
N GLN A 304 40.90 -7.40 1.63
CA GLN A 304 41.86 -6.32 1.35
C GLN A 304 43.06 -6.81 0.51
N ALA A 305 43.35 -6.11 -0.59
CA ALA A 305 44.45 -6.44 -1.51
C ALA A 305 45.88 -6.30 -0.89
N ARG A 306 46.06 -5.57 0.21
CA ARG A 306 47.40 -5.21 0.75
C ARG A 306 48.10 -6.31 1.57
N LYS A 307 47.51 -7.50 1.73
CA LYS A 307 48.18 -8.71 2.28
C LYS A 307 48.19 -9.88 1.29
N ALA A 308 48.15 -9.59 -0.01
CA ALA A 308 48.10 -10.58 -1.09
C ALA A 308 49.44 -11.29 -1.35
N SER A 309 50.05 -11.90 -0.33
CA SER A 309 51.01 -13.00 -0.52
C SER A 309 50.37 -14.38 -0.34
N ALA A 310 49.05 -14.45 -0.11
CA ALA A 310 48.23 -15.64 -0.29
C ALA A 310 46.81 -15.18 -0.62
N GLY A 311 46.19 -15.72 -1.69
CA GLY A 311 44.96 -15.21 -2.30
C GLY A 311 43.89 -14.73 -1.31
N ALA A 312 43.44 -13.48 -1.47
CA ALA A 312 42.38 -12.91 -0.65
C ALA A 312 41.08 -13.69 -0.90
N LYS A 313 40.66 -14.51 0.08
CA LYS A 313 39.37 -15.20 0.03
C LYS A 313 38.26 -14.17 0.19
N ALA A 314 37.35 -14.11 -0.76
CA ALA A 314 36.10 -13.37 -0.61
C ALA A 314 35.17 -14.09 0.37
N VAL A 315 34.32 -13.32 1.05
CA VAL A 315 33.26 -13.84 1.92
C VAL A 315 31.92 -13.62 1.23
N VAL A 316 31.10 -14.65 1.19
CA VAL A 316 29.76 -14.59 0.61
C VAL A 316 28.75 -14.35 1.73
N GLN A 317 27.88 -13.35 1.57
CA GLN A 317 26.72 -13.11 2.42
C GLN A 317 25.45 -13.21 1.56
N ARG A 318 24.43 -13.89 2.09
CA ARG A 318 23.08 -13.85 1.52
C ARG A 318 22.25 -12.76 2.23
N LEU A 319 21.44 -12.05 1.46
CA LEU A 319 20.43 -11.13 1.97
C LEU A 319 19.05 -11.56 1.53
N ARG A 320 18.04 -11.33 2.37
CA ARG A 320 16.62 -11.52 2.10
C ARG A 320 15.97 -10.17 1.83
N TYR A 321 15.11 -10.10 0.82
CA TYR A 321 14.30 -8.92 0.62
C TYR A 321 13.13 -8.96 1.59
N ILE A 322 13.07 -7.97 2.48
CA ILE A 322 11.98 -7.76 3.42
C ILE A 322 11.01 -6.80 2.76
N GLU A 323 9.82 -7.30 2.40
CA GLU A 323 8.80 -6.52 1.69
C GLU A 323 8.21 -5.44 2.61
N ALA A 324 7.90 -4.27 2.04
CA ALA A 324 7.10 -3.25 2.72
C ALA A 324 5.79 -3.84 3.23
N GLY A 325 5.29 -3.34 4.36
CA GLY A 325 4.08 -3.91 4.96
C GLY A 325 3.74 -3.29 6.29
N HIS A 326 2.78 -3.89 6.97
CA HIS A 326 2.31 -3.42 8.27
C HIS A 326 2.34 -4.56 9.29
N PHE A 327 2.59 -4.22 10.55
CA PHE A 327 2.56 -5.17 11.64
C PHE A 327 2.21 -4.51 12.98
N ARG A 328 1.92 -5.34 13.98
CA ARG A 328 1.74 -4.90 15.37
C ARG A 328 3.10 -4.93 16.08
N MET A 329 3.61 -3.76 16.43
CA MET A 329 4.87 -3.59 17.14
C MET A 329 4.63 -3.53 18.66
N GLY A 330 5.52 -4.16 19.43
CA GLY A 330 5.37 -4.33 20.87
C GLY A 330 4.59 -5.58 21.25
N SER A 331 4.44 -5.82 22.56
CA SER A 331 3.76 -7.01 23.10
C SER A 331 2.35 -6.68 23.61
N PRO A 332 1.35 -7.58 23.41
CA PRO A 332 0.05 -7.42 24.03
C PRO A 332 0.15 -7.61 25.55
N GLU A 333 -0.76 -6.98 26.30
CA GLU A 333 -0.82 -7.07 27.77
C GLU A 333 -0.90 -8.52 28.28
N SER A 334 -1.48 -9.42 27.49
CA SER A 334 -1.60 -10.84 27.81
C SER A 334 -0.35 -11.68 27.53
N GLU A 335 0.71 -11.13 26.90
CA GLU A 335 1.94 -11.87 26.62
C GLU A 335 2.71 -12.13 27.93
N PRO A 336 2.99 -13.40 28.28
CA PRO A 336 3.76 -13.71 29.49
C PRO A 336 5.16 -13.09 29.48
N GLU A 337 5.65 -12.70 30.66
CA GLU A 337 7.03 -12.21 30.87
C GLU A 337 7.41 -11.01 29.97
N ARG A 338 6.41 -10.20 29.57
CA ARG A 338 6.62 -8.93 28.86
C ARG A 338 7.23 -7.85 29.76
N ASP A 339 7.93 -6.91 29.13
CA ASP A 339 8.48 -5.72 29.79
C ASP A 339 7.60 -4.48 29.51
N ASP A 340 7.65 -3.50 30.42
CA ASP A 340 6.79 -2.29 30.35
C ASP A 340 7.12 -1.37 29.17
N ASP A 341 8.36 -1.41 28.68
CA ASP A 341 8.82 -0.58 27.57
C ASP A 341 8.43 -1.14 26.19
N GLU A 342 7.72 -2.26 26.17
CA GLU A 342 7.11 -2.86 24.97
C GLU A 342 5.67 -2.36 24.74
N ASP A 343 5.18 -1.48 25.62
CA ASP A 343 3.84 -0.88 25.62
C ASP A 343 3.83 0.57 25.09
N PRO A 344 2.74 1.04 24.45
CA PRO A 344 1.59 0.28 23.96
C PRO A 344 1.87 -0.46 22.66
N GLN A 345 1.22 -1.61 22.50
CA GLN A 345 1.19 -2.28 21.21
C GLN A 345 0.44 -1.42 20.18
N HIS A 346 1.09 -1.11 19.06
CA HIS A 346 0.58 -0.17 18.05
C HIS A 346 0.84 -0.68 16.62
N SER A 347 0.16 -0.07 15.63
CA SER A 347 0.36 -0.42 14.23
C SER A 347 1.57 0.32 13.67
N VAL A 348 2.45 -0.39 12.97
CA VAL A 348 3.58 0.20 12.25
C VAL A 348 3.49 -0.20 10.79
N THR A 349 3.63 0.77 9.89
CA THR A 349 3.79 0.58 8.45
C THR A 349 5.23 0.86 8.06
N LEU A 350 5.91 -0.10 7.41
CA LEU A 350 7.15 0.14 6.70
C LEU A 350 6.81 0.43 5.25
N SER A 351 7.07 1.64 4.77
CA SER A 351 6.64 2.10 3.45
C SER A 351 7.49 1.55 2.30
N ALA A 352 8.72 1.13 2.60
CA ALA A 352 9.67 0.61 1.65
C ALA A 352 10.30 -0.70 2.12
N GLY A 353 10.49 -1.64 1.20
CA GLY A 353 11.23 -2.86 1.46
C GLY A 353 12.74 -2.63 1.47
N PHE A 354 13.49 -3.56 2.07
CA PHE A 354 14.94 -3.47 2.21
C PHE A 354 15.59 -4.85 2.16
N TRP A 355 16.87 -4.92 1.81
CA TRP A 355 17.62 -6.18 1.85
C TRP A 355 18.27 -6.34 3.22
N LEU A 356 17.97 -7.41 3.94
CA LEU A 356 18.52 -7.70 5.26
C LEU A 356 19.41 -8.94 5.19
N ALA A 357 20.61 -8.91 5.79
CA ALA A 357 21.44 -10.09 5.91
C ALA A 357 20.66 -11.22 6.59
N ASP A 358 20.70 -12.42 5.99
CA ASP A 358 19.94 -13.57 6.50
C ASP A 358 20.47 -14.06 7.85
N THR A 359 21.70 -13.71 8.18
CA THR A 359 22.37 -14.00 9.44
C THR A 359 22.92 -12.72 10.09
N ALA A 360 23.27 -12.81 11.38
CA ALA A 360 24.21 -11.86 11.99
C ALA A 360 25.54 -11.83 11.23
N CYS A 361 26.26 -10.72 11.32
CA CYS A 361 27.57 -10.54 10.71
C CYS A 361 28.55 -11.56 11.29
N THR A 362 29.18 -12.36 10.43
CA THR A 362 30.12 -13.39 10.89
C THR A 362 31.49 -12.81 11.24
N GLN A 363 32.23 -13.51 12.09
CA GLN A 363 33.62 -13.17 12.37
C GLN A 363 34.49 -13.13 11.10
N ALA A 364 34.26 -14.04 10.15
CA ALA A 364 34.94 -14.05 8.86
C ALA A 364 34.65 -12.79 8.03
N LEU A 365 33.38 -12.38 7.95
CA LEU A 365 32.97 -11.19 7.23
C LEU A 365 33.58 -9.94 7.88
N TRP A 366 33.44 -9.82 9.21
CA TRP A 366 34.04 -8.73 9.96
C TRP A 366 35.55 -8.61 9.71
N GLU A 367 36.29 -9.70 9.86
CA GLU A 367 37.74 -9.71 9.66
C GLU A 367 38.13 -9.38 8.21
N THR A 368 37.34 -9.80 7.22
CA THR A 368 37.53 -9.47 5.80
C THR A 368 37.38 -7.96 5.56
N VAL A 369 36.44 -7.32 6.24
CA VAL A 369 36.13 -5.89 6.10
C VAL A 369 37.11 -5.03 6.93
N MET A 370 37.35 -5.40 8.18
CA MET A 370 38.05 -4.59 9.18
C MET A 370 39.51 -5.01 9.43
N GLY A 371 39.90 -6.20 8.99
CA GLY A 371 41.27 -6.72 9.08
C GLY A 371 41.69 -7.27 10.45
N LYS A 372 40.82 -7.23 11.47
CA LYS A 372 41.00 -7.81 12.80
C LYS A 372 39.68 -8.35 13.33
N ASN A 373 39.73 -9.43 14.12
CA ASN A 373 38.58 -10.03 14.78
C ASN A 373 38.58 -9.75 16.30
N PRO A 374 37.66 -8.93 16.83
CA PRO A 374 37.61 -8.59 18.25
C PRO A 374 37.06 -9.72 19.13
N SER A 375 36.23 -10.59 18.58
CA SER A 375 35.41 -11.57 19.30
C SER A 375 36.15 -12.41 20.34
N TYR A 376 35.48 -12.66 21.46
CA TYR A 376 35.89 -13.61 22.49
C TYR A 376 35.77 -15.06 22.03
N PHE A 377 34.62 -15.43 21.44
CA PHE A 377 34.32 -16.80 20.99
C PHE A 377 35.02 -17.12 19.67
N LYS A 378 36.36 -17.17 19.72
CA LYS A 378 37.22 -17.62 18.62
C LYS A 378 37.36 -19.14 18.64
N LEU A 379 38.09 -19.71 17.67
CA LEU A 379 38.31 -21.16 17.55
C LEU A 379 38.82 -21.82 18.84
N LYS A 380 39.66 -21.13 19.60
CA LYS A 380 40.21 -21.65 20.88
C LYS A 380 39.24 -21.54 22.06
N SER A 381 38.14 -20.82 21.90
CA SER A 381 37.17 -20.49 22.95
C SER A 381 35.76 -20.95 22.57
N GLY A 382 35.63 -21.98 21.74
CA GLY A 382 34.33 -22.58 21.39
C GLY A 382 33.58 -21.93 20.22
N GLY A 383 34.18 -20.96 19.51
CA GLY A 383 33.58 -20.38 18.31
C GLY A 383 34.40 -20.53 17.03
N GLY A 384 34.27 -19.60 16.08
CA GLY A 384 34.98 -19.71 14.81
C GLY A 384 34.51 -18.74 13.72
N PRO A 385 35.05 -18.85 12.49
CA PRO A 385 34.80 -17.90 11.41
C PRO A 385 33.32 -17.73 11.03
N GLN A 386 32.49 -18.76 11.25
CA GLN A 386 31.05 -18.75 10.97
C GLN A 386 30.20 -18.38 12.19
N HIS A 387 30.80 -18.06 13.34
CA HIS A 387 30.06 -17.52 14.49
C HIS A 387 29.80 -16.03 14.27
N PRO A 388 28.76 -15.46 14.92
CA PRO A 388 28.57 -14.02 14.91
C PRO A 388 29.79 -13.31 15.49
N VAL A 389 30.11 -12.15 14.93
CA VAL A 389 31.05 -11.23 15.56
C VAL A 389 30.39 -10.63 16.80
N GLU A 390 31.05 -10.75 17.94
CA GLU A 390 30.72 -10.05 19.19
C GLU A 390 31.93 -9.25 19.71
N GLN A 391 31.73 -8.49 20.79
CA GLN A 391 32.63 -7.42 21.25
C GLN A 391 32.83 -6.34 20.18
N VAL A 392 31.73 -5.94 19.56
CA VAL A 392 31.68 -4.81 18.62
C VAL A 392 30.72 -3.75 19.14
N SER A 393 31.22 -2.53 19.26
CA SER A 393 30.39 -1.38 19.62
C SER A 393 29.56 -0.90 18.44
N TRP A 394 28.47 -0.19 18.71
CA TRP A 394 27.69 0.47 17.65
C TRP A 394 28.59 1.36 16.78
N ASN A 395 29.52 2.10 17.39
CA ASN A 395 30.48 2.95 16.69
C ASN A 395 31.46 2.15 15.80
N ASP A 396 31.89 0.96 16.22
CA ASP A 396 32.69 0.07 15.37
C ASP A 396 31.87 -0.48 14.19
N VAL A 397 30.60 -0.80 14.42
CA VAL A 397 29.68 -1.23 13.36
C VAL A 397 29.51 -0.12 12.31
N GLN A 398 29.38 1.14 12.72
CA GLN A 398 29.34 2.26 11.75
C GLN A 398 30.62 2.35 10.90
N ARG A 399 31.80 2.06 11.47
CA ARG A 399 33.05 2.00 10.71
C ARG A 399 33.05 0.82 9.73
N PHE A 400 32.55 -0.34 10.16
CA PHE A 400 32.35 -1.51 9.30
C PHE A 400 31.44 -1.20 8.12
N LEU A 401 30.28 -0.56 8.35
CA LEU A 401 29.31 -0.23 7.30
C LEU A 401 29.92 0.71 6.25
N ARG A 402 30.62 1.78 6.67
CA ARG A 402 31.34 2.67 5.74
C ARG A 402 32.41 1.93 4.93
N ALA A 403 33.15 1.01 5.56
CA ALA A 403 34.16 0.21 4.88
C ALA A 403 33.55 -0.86 3.95
N LEU A 404 32.30 -1.27 4.21
CA LEU A 404 31.54 -2.18 3.36
C LEU A 404 31.00 -1.45 2.12
N GLU A 405 30.47 -0.24 2.26
CA GLU A 405 30.01 0.60 1.14
C GLU A 405 31.13 0.87 0.13
N GLN A 406 32.35 1.15 0.61
CA GLN A 406 33.53 1.31 -0.25
C GLN A 406 33.85 0.08 -1.11
N ARG A 407 33.43 -1.12 -0.66
CA ARG A 407 33.63 -2.38 -1.38
C ARG A 407 32.43 -2.76 -2.25
N LEU A 408 31.27 -2.15 -2.02
CA LEU A 408 30.02 -2.44 -2.72
C LEU A 408 29.45 -1.16 -3.36
N PRO A 409 30.05 -0.68 -4.48
CA PRO A 409 29.54 0.48 -5.18
C PRO A 409 28.06 0.31 -5.56
N GLY A 410 27.24 1.31 -5.25
CA GLY A 410 25.80 1.27 -5.50
C GLY A 410 24.95 0.76 -4.34
N ALA A 411 25.57 0.37 -3.21
CA ALA A 411 24.90 0.01 -1.98
C ALA A 411 24.98 1.13 -0.93
N ILE A 412 23.91 1.29 -0.17
CA ILE A 412 23.88 2.00 1.12
C ILE A 412 23.83 0.91 2.19
N ALA A 413 24.86 0.84 3.04
CA ALA A 413 24.93 -0.13 4.12
C ALA A 413 24.50 0.53 5.43
N SER A 414 23.62 -0.14 6.17
CA SER A 414 23.03 0.41 7.39
C SER A 414 22.71 -0.70 8.40
N LEU A 415 22.47 -0.32 9.64
CA LEU A 415 21.73 -1.17 10.57
C LEU A 415 20.22 -1.06 10.27
N PRO A 416 19.41 -2.10 10.53
CA PRO A 416 17.96 -1.94 10.54
C PRO A 416 17.55 -0.96 11.65
N SER A 417 16.45 -0.21 11.47
CA SER A 417 15.81 0.40 12.64
C SER A 417 15.28 -0.67 13.59
N GLU A 418 14.97 -0.27 14.82
CA GLU A 418 14.27 -1.11 15.77
C GLU A 418 12.97 -1.68 15.20
N ALA A 419 12.21 -0.86 14.45
CA ALA A 419 10.97 -1.28 13.80
C ALA A 419 11.20 -2.26 12.64
N GLU A 420 12.19 -2.00 11.80
CA GLU A 420 12.60 -2.91 10.72
C GLU A 420 13.04 -4.26 11.27
N TRP A 421 13.77 -4.26 12.39
CA TRP A 421 14.23 -5.47 13.05
C TRP A 421 13.06 -6.29 13.62
N GLU A 422 12.12 -5.68 14.36
CA GLU A 422 10.99 -6.42 14.94
C GLU A 422 10.09 -7.01 13.85
N TYR A 423 9.82 -6.22 12.81
CA TYR A 423 9.05 -6.68 11.65
C TYR A 423 9.69 -7.92 11.01
N ALA A 424 11.00 -7.86 10.77
CA ALA A 424 11.78 -8.95 10.24
C ALA A 424 11.82 -10.18 11.17
N CYS A 425 11.94 -9.98 12.48
CA CYS A 425 11.94 -11.04 13.48
C CYS A 425 10.63 -11.82 13.48
N ARG A 426 9.50 -11.09 13.52
CA ARG A 426 8.14 -11.65 13.53
C ARG A 426 7.79 -12.41 12.26
N ALA A 427 8.26 -11.95 11.09
CA ALA A 427 8.00 -12.57 9.80
C ALA A 427 6.52 -12.94 9.56
N GLY A 428 5.62 -12.04 9.98
CA GLY A 428 4.16 -12.20 9.87
C GLY A 428 3.46 -12.86 11.05
N THR A 429 4.17 -13.30 12.10
CA THR A 429 3.53 -13.81 13.32
C THR A 429 3.20 -12.67 14.30
N SER A 430 2.23 -12.93 15.18
CA SER A 430 1.84 -12.04 16.29
C SER A 430 2.13 -12.65 17.67
N THR A 431 2.75 -13.82 17.71
CA THR A 431 3.12 -14.57 18.92
C THR A 431 4.42 -14.04 19.52
N ALA A 432 4.76 -14.52 20.72
CA ALA A 432 6.00 -14.14 21.42
C ALA A 432 7.27 -14.47 20.62
N PHE A 433 7.23 -15.55 19.83
CA PHE A 433 8.31 -15.96 18.92
C PHE A 433 7.73 -16.30 17.55
N HIS A 434 8.55 -16.28 16.49
CA HIS A 434 8.07 -16.78 15.19
C HIS A 434 7.80 -18.30 15.20
N PHE A 435 8.29 -19.02 16.22
CA PHE A 435 8.01 -20.43 16.48
C PHE A 435 6.67 -20.67 17.22
N GLY A 436 5.95 -19.61 17.58
CA GLY A 436 4.73 -19.66 18.38
C GLY A 436 4.96 -19.12 19.80
N ASP A 437 4.34 -19.76 20.79
CA ASP A 437 4.33 -19.28 22.19
C ASP A 437 5.39 -19.95 23.08
N GLN A 438 6.21 -20.84 22.50
CA GLN A 438 7.27 -21.57 23.19
C GLN A 438 8.47 -21.73 22.27
N ILE A 439 9.65 -21.85 22.87
CA ILE A 439 10.91 -22.13 22.19
C ILE A 439 11.65 -23.26 22.89
N THR A 440 12.54 -23.90 22.14
CA THR A 440 13.45 -24.95 22.64
C THR A 440 14.88 -24.60 22.27
N PRO A 441 15.89 -25.16 22.96
CA PRO A 441 17.28 -24.95 22.60
C PRO A 441 17.65 -25.47 21.21
N GLU A 442 16.88 -26.38 20.63
CA GLU A 442 17.02 -26.83 19.23
C GLU A 442 16.58 -25.77 18.20
N GLN A 443 15.81 -24.78 18.64
CA GLN A 443 15.30 -23.68 17.82
C GLN A 443 16.05 -22.37 18.05
N VAL A 444 16.45 -22.11 19.30
CA VAL A 444 16.98 -20.82 19.77
C VAL A 444 18.22 -21.06 20.62
N ASN A 445 19.23 -20.18 20.51
CA ASN A 445 20.40 -20.23 21.40
C ASN A 445 20.24 -19.25 22.57
N TYR A 446 19.92 -19.77 23.75
CA TYR A 446 19.66 -19.03 24.99
C TYR A 446 20.04 -19.88 26.21
N ASP A 447 19.89 -19.36 27.43
CA ASP A 447 20.01 -20.13 28.67
C ASP A 447 18.80 -21.05 28.88
N GLY A 448 18.95 -22.29 28.39
CA GLY A 448 17.95 -23.35 28.52
C GLY A 448 17.56 -23.72 29.96
N ASN A 449 18.26 -23.24 30.99
CA ASN A 449 17.86 -23.46 32.39
C ASN A 449 16.62 -22.65 32.80
N TYR A 450 16.30 -21.60 32.05
CA TYR A 450 15.21 -20.65 32.32
C TYR A 450 14.26 -20.59 31.10
N PRO A 451 13.38 -21.60 30.94
CA PRO A 451 12.46 -21.67 29.82
C PRO A 451 11.29 -20.69 29.97
N TYR A 452 10.69 -20.32 28.83
CA TYR A 452 9.65 -19.30 28.77
C TYR A 452 8.31 -19.79 29.32
N ALA A 453 7.67 -18.99 30.18
CA ALA A 453 6.30 -19.21 30.66
C ALA A 453 6.05 -20.62 31.22
N GLY A 454 7.02 -21.15 31.98
CA GLY A 454 6.92 -22.50 32.57
C GLY A 454 7.21 -23.64 31.59
N GLY A 455 7.86 -23.35 30.46
CA GLY A 455 8.33 -24.35 29.50
C GLY A 455 9.33 -25.35 30.11
N ARG A 456 9.83 -26.28 29.28
CA ARG A 456 10.76 -27.33 29.75
C ARG A 456 12.19 -26.81 29.71
N LYS A 457 12.94 -27.03 30.80
CA LYS A 457 14.39 -26.77 30.81
C LYS A 457 15.08 -27.59 29.71
N GLY A 458 16.15 -27.03 29.16
CA GLY A 458 16.97 -27.66 28.14
C GLY A 458 18.41 -27.20 28.18
N LEU A 459 19.14 -27.46 27.10
CA LEU A 459 20.55 -27.15 26.94
C LEU A 459 20.84 -25.64 27.07
N TYR A 460 21.79 -25.29 27.94
CA TYR A 460 22.46 -23.99 27.93
C TYR A 460 23.84 -24.18 27.31
N ARG A 461 24.12 -23.48 26.21
CA ARG A 461 25.35 -23.67 25.42
C ARG A 461 26.55 -22.88 25.94
N GLU A 462 26.32 -21.86 26.76
CA GLU A 462 27.36 -20.98 27.31
C GLU A 462 28.27 -20.34 26.24
N SER A 463 27.81 -20.29 24.99
CA SER A 463 28.55 -19.80 23.84
C SER A 463 27.62 -19.48 22.67
N THR A 464 28.14 -18.72 21.71
CA THR A 464 27.48 -18.51 20.42
C THR A 464 27.47 -19.82 19.60
N VAL A 465 26.52 -19.95 18.69
CA VAL A 465 26.51 -21.00 17.66
C VAL A 465 26.88 -20.41 16.29
N PRO A 466 27.37 -21.22 15.34
CA PRO A 466 27.53 -20.77 13.96
C PRO A 466 26.21 -20.19 13.44
N VAL A 467 26.28 -19.08 12.71
CA VAL A 467 25.09 -18.48 12.12
C VAL A 467 24.49 -19.43 11.07
N GLY A 468 23.16 -19.42 10.94
CA GLY A 468 22.44 -20.31 10.03
C GLY A 468 22.43 -21.77 10.45
N SER A 469 22.78 -22.08 11.70
CA SER A 469 22.81 -23.47 12.21
C SER A 469 21.52 -23.88 12.90
N LEU A 470 20.69 -22.92 13.33
CA LEU A 470 19.36 -23.16 13.87
C LEU A 470 18.29 -22.86 12.81
N PRO A 471 17.01 -23.27 13.00
CA PRO A 471 15.96 -23.02 12.02
C PRO A 471 15.73 -21.52 11.78
N ALA A 472 15.54 -21.13 10.51
CA ALA A 472 15.14 -19.78 10.14
C ALA A 472 13.63 -19.52 10.33
N ASN A 473 13.27 -18.25 10.42
CA ASN A 473 11.87 -17.82 10.35
C ASN A 473 11.28 -17.96 8.93
N ALA A 474 10.00 -17.60 8.76
CA ALA A 474 9.28 -17.75 7.49
C ALA A 474 9.94 -16.98 6.32
N TRP A 475 10.71 -15.92 6.61
CA TRP A 475 11.42 -15.10 5.63
C TRP A 475 12.89 -15.50 5.44
N GLY A 476 13.31 -16.62 6.05
CA GLY A 476 14.64 -17.17 5.86
C GLY A 476 15.73 -16.40 6.61
N LEU A 477 15.36 -15.72 7.71
CA LEU A 477 16.29 -15.08 8.64
C LEU A 477 16.59 -16.01 9.81
N TYR A 478 17.87 -16.17 10.11
CA TYR A 478 18.39 -17.09 11.12
C TYR A 478 18.75 -16.36 12.41
N GLU A 479 18.62 -17.07 13.53
CA GLU A 479 18.95 -16.60 14.88
C GLU A 479 18.40 -15.19 15.19
N MET A 480 17.20 -14.87 14.71
CA MET A 480 16.47 -13.65 15.10
C MET A 480 16.01 -13.69 16.58
N HIS A 481 16.14 -14.85 17.22
CA HIS A 481 15.92 -15.07 18.64
C HIS A 481 17.22 -15.64 19.22
N GLY A 482 17.80 -14.97 20.21
CA GLY A 482 19.01 -15.38 20.91
C GLY A 482 20.31 -15.28 20.09
N ASN A 483 21.28 -16.11 20.46
CA ASN A 483 22.67 -16.10 19.97
C ASN A 483 23.44 -14.83 20.35
N VAL A 484 23.15 -13.66 19.78
CA VAL A 484 23.73 -12.36 20.17
C VAL A 484 22.67 -11.27 20.09
N TRP A 485 22.75 -10.28 20.98
CA TRP A 485 22.00 -9.05 20.79
C TRP A 485 22.44 -8.37 19.50
N GLU A 486 21.53 -7.69 18.83
CA GLU A 486 21.83 -7.04 17.56
C GLU A 486 21.57 -5.54 17.62
N TRP A 487 22.60 -4.76 17.30
CA TRP A 487 22.50 -3.30 17.24
C TRP A 487 21.50 -2.83 16.18
N CYS A 488 20.66 -1.87 16.55
CA CYS A 488 19.79 -1.13 15.63
C CYS A 488 20.37 0.26 15.29
N ALA A 489 19.87 0.87 14.22
CA ALA A 489 20.33 2.18 13.75
C ALA A 489 19.99 3.31 14.73
N ASP A 490 18.82 3.23 15.35
CA ASP A 490 18.22 4.24 16.20
C ASP A 490 18.35 3.91 17.70
N GLY A 491 18.17 4.94 18.53
CA GLY A 491 18.03 4.78 19.98
C GLY A 491 16.68 4.19 20.37
N GLN A 492 16.58 3.77 21.63
CA GLN A 492 15.32 3.24 22.16
C GLN A 492 14.23 4.31 22.13
N ARG A 493 13.14 4.01 21.41
CA ARG A 493 11.97 4.91 21.33
C ARG A 493 10.94 4.62 22.41
N LYS A 494 10.09 5.61 22.70
CA LYS A 494 8.84 5.39 23.43
C LYS A 494 7.75 5.05 22.44
N TYR A 495 7.01 3.99 22.68
CA TYR A 495 5.86 3.65 21.86
C TYR A 495 4.69 4.57 22.19
N VAL A 496 3.82 4.77 21.20
CA VAL A 496 2.67 5.66 21.28
C VAL A 496 1.45 4.92 20.75
N ALA A 497 0.28 5.18 21.34
CA ALA A 497 -0.97 4.52 20.96
C ALA A 497 -1.58 5.11 19.67
N ARG A 498 -0.79 5.19 18.59
CA ARG A 498 -1.22 5.60 17.25
C ARG A 498 -0.48 4.81 16.19
N ASP A 499 -1.03 4.80 14.98
CA ASP A 499 -0.37 4.20 13.83
C ASP A 499 0.82 5.08 13.40
N GLU A 500 1.95 4.44 13.11
CA GLU A 500 3.16 5.14 12.66
C GLU A 500 3.66 4.55 11.34
N THR A 501 4.22 5.41 10.48
CA THR A 501 4.86 5.01 9.22
C THR A 501 6.35 5.29 9.32
N ASP A 502 7.17 4.27 9.03
CA ASP A 502 8.64 4.27 9.14
C ASP A 502 9.17 4.90 10.45
N PRO A 503 8.66 4.50 11.63
CA PRO A 503 9.06 5.14 12.88
C PRO A 503 10.54 4.93 13.15
N ARG A 504 11.19 6.01 13.60
CA ARG A 504 12.60 6.06 14.03
C ARG A 504 12.67 6.54 15.47
N GLY A 505 13.53 5.92 16.26
CA GLY A 505 13.95 6.42 17.57
C GLY A 505 14.93 7.60 17.45
N PRO A 506 15.54 8.03 18.57
CA PRO A 506 16.56 9.07 18.55
C PRO A 506 17.73 8.73 17.63
N GLU A 507 18.14 9.69 16.79
CA GLU A 507 19.25 9.55 15.84
C GLU A 507 20.33 10.61 16.07
N GLY A 508 21.52 10.41 15.49
CA GLY A 508 22.64 11.36 15.56
C GLY A 508 23.62 11.10 16.71
N GLU A 509 24.73 11.84 16.74
CA GLU A 509 25.88 11.61 17.62
C GLU A 509 25.59 11.82 19.12
N GLY A 510 24.54 12.59 19.46
CA GLY A 510 24.16 12.91 20.85
C GLY A 510 23.27 11.87 21.53
N VAL A 511 23.01 10.74 20.89
CA VAL A 511 22.15 9.69 21.45
C VAL A 511 22.93 8.87 22.47
N ALA A 512 22.47 8.89 23.73
CA ALA A 512 23.16 8.25 24.84
C ALA A 512 23.21 6.72 24.74
N GLU A 513 22.13 6.11 24.26
CA GLU A 513 22.00 4.65 24.16
C GLU A 513 21.34 4.25 22.83
N ARG A 514 21.85 3.18 22.23
CA ARG A 514 21.35 2.61 20.97
C ARG A 514 20.53 1.36 21.26
N ALA A 515 19.45 1.17 20.52
CA ALA A 515 18.58 0.01 20.72
C ALA A 515 19.31 -1.29 20.35
N LEU A 516 19.04 -2.34 21.12
CA LEU A 516 19.48 -3.71 20.94
C LEU A 516 18.26 -4.63 20.93
N ARG A 517 18.30 -5.64 20.07
CA ARG A 517 17.18 -6.55 19.86
C ARG A 517 17.59 -8.03 19.83
N GLY A 518 16.66 -8.90 20.17
CA GLY A 518 16.72 -10.35 19.94
C GLY A 518 17.25 -11.23 21.07
N GLY A 519 17.91 -10.66 22.08
CA GLY A 519 18.52 -11.47 23.14
C GLY A 519 19.80 -12.16 22.70
N SER A 520 20.42 -12.91 23.60
CA SER A 520 21.68 -13.59 23.34
C SER A 520 21.76 -14.97 23.99
N TRP A 521 22.86 -15.68 23.73
CA TRP A 521 23.13 -17.01 24.26
C TRP A 521 23.07 -17.10 25.79
N ILE A 522 23.31 -16.00 26.52
CA ILE A 522 23.31 -15.95 27.99
C ILE A 522 21.98 -15.50 28.59
N ASN A 523 21.06 -14.98 27.78
CA ASN A 523 19.75 -14.54 28.29
C ASN A 523 18.84 -15.74 28.52
N ASP A 524 17.88 -15.60 29.45
CA ASP A 524 16.78 -16.55 29.57
C ASP A 524 15.86 -16.52 28.34
N ALA A 525 14.89 -17.43 28.29
CA ALA A 525 13.96 -17.51 27.15
C ALA A 525 13.10 -16.25 26.98
N ARG A 526 12.82 -15.52 28.08
CA ARG A 526 12.11 -14.23 28.06
C ARG A 526 12.88 -13.20 27.23
N GLY A 527 14.20 -13.22 27.38
CA GLY A 527 15.11 -12.34 26.68
C GLY A 527 15.19 -12.59 25.17
N ALA A 528 14.57 -13.66 24.66
CA ALA A 528 14.57 -14.01 23.24
C ALA A 528 13.26 -13.68 22.52
N ARG A 529 12.26 -13.06 23.18
CA ARG A 529 10.96 -12.73 22.55
C ARG A 529 11.12 -11.77 21.38
N SER A 530 10.21 -11.81 20.40
CA SER A 530 10.19 -10.85 19.29
C SER A 530 10.12 -9.40 19.76
N ALA A 531 9.39 -9.14 20.85
CA ALA A 531 9.18 -7.80 21.39
C ALA A 531 10.30 -7.33 22.32
N ILE A 532 11.27 -8.18 22.71
CA ILE A 532 12.27 -7.84 23.74
C ILE A 532 13.18 -6.67 23.35
N ARG A 533 13.34 -5.72 24.25
CA ARG A 533 14.11 -4.49 24.04
C ARG A 533 15.26 -4.41 25.02
N SER A 534 16.37 -3.85 24.56
CA SER A 534 17.46 -3.38 25.42
C SER A 534 18.10 -2.15 24.77
N ALA A 535 18.98 -1.48 25.51
CA ALA A 535 19.80 -0.42 24.98
C ALA A 535 21.14 -0.36 25.72
N HIS A 536 22.20 -0.08 24.98
CA HIS A 536 23.55 0.10 25.53
C HIS A 536 24.18 1.37 24.96
N ALA A 537 25.22 1.89 25.61
CA ALA A 537 25.93 3.05 25.10
C ALA A 537 26.62 2.70 23.77
N PRO A 538 26.73 3.64 22.82
CA PRO A 538 27.25 3.34 21.47
C PRO A 538 28.73 2.91 21.43
N ASP A 539 29.47 3.09 22.53
CA ASP A 539 30.86 2.66 22.71
C ASP A 539 30.99 1.32 23.46
N ASP A 540 29.90 0.77 24.00
CA ASP A 540 29.92 -0.52 24.71
C ASP A 540 30.15 -1.66 23.72
N ALA A 541 31.00 -2.62 24.08
CA ALA A 541 31.38 -3.75 23.24
C ALA A 541 31.32 -5.05 24.05
N ASN A 542 30.11 -5.50 24.37
CA ASN A 542 29.91 -6.68 25.22
C ASN A 542 30.12 -8.00 24.45
N LEU A 543 30.42 -9.06 25.23
CA LEU A 543 30.67 -10.43 24.77
C LEU A 543 29.45 -11.14 24.14
N ASN A 544 28.31 -10.49 24.14
CA ASN A 544 27.04 -10.98 23.62
C ASN A 544 26.35 -9.95 22.70
N ASP A 545 27.01 -8.84 22.37
CA ASP A 545 26.52 -7.82 21.45
C ASP A 545 27.19 -7.97 20.08
N GLY A 546 26.36 -8.16 19.06
CA GLY A 546 26.72 -8.24 17.65
C GLY A 546 25.79 -7.38 16.79
N PHE A 547 25.63 -7.73 15.52
CA PHE A 547 24.72 -7.03 14.61
C PHE A 547 24.43 -7.82 13.35
N ARG A 548 23.34 -7.45 12.67
CA ARG A 548 23.13 -7.72 11.24
C ARG A 548 22.96 -6.42 10.49
N PHE A 549 23.29 -6.43 9.20
CA PHE A 549 23.24 -5.23 8.37
C PHE A 549 22.19 -5.35 7.27
N ALA A 550 21.70 -4.20 6.83
CA ALA A 550 20.82 -4.05 5.69
C ALA A 550 21.54 -3.32 4.55
N LEU A 551 21.16 -3.65 3.31
CA LEU A 551 21.58 -2.95 2.09
C LEU A 551 20.36 -2.33 1.40
N ARG A 552 20.52 -1.08 0.97
CA ARG A 552 19.60 -0.37 0.07
C ARG A 552 20.35 0.04 -1.19
N SER A 553 19.68 0.25 -2.32
CA SER A 553 20.34 0.72 -3.55
C SER A 553 20.45 2.24 -3.57
N THR A 554 21.55 2.78 -4.08
CA THR A 554 21.77 4.24 -4.24
C THR A 554 21.11 4.82 -5.50
N SER A 555 20.58 3.99 -6.41
CA SER A 555 20.02 4.47 -7.67
C SER A 555 18.56 4.90 -7.52
N PRO A 556 18.18 6.11 -7.99
CA PRO A 556 16.79 6.59 -8.02
C PRO A 556 15.85 5.73 -8.87
N ALA A 557 16.37 4.81 -9.69
CA ALA A 557 15.60 3.90 -10.54
C ALA A 557 15.19 2.58 -9.85
N GLY A 558 15.72 2.29 -8.65
CA GLY A 558 15.20 1.23 -7.76
C GLY A 558 14.45 1.79 -6.55
N ALA A 559 14.46 3.12 -6.41
CA ALA A 559 13.68 3.92 -5.49
C ALA A 559 12.65 4.74 -6.26
N THR A 560 12.04 4.17 -7.31
CA THR A 560 10.77 4.71 -7.78
C THR A 560 9.84 4.60 -6.59
N GLU A 561 9.58 5.75 -6.00
CA GLU A 561 8.50 6.00 -5.07
C GLU A 561 7.32 5.14 -5.52
N TRP A 562 7.07 4.07 -4.78
CA TRP A 562 5.76 3.51 -4.81
C TRP A 562 4.83 4.66 -4.42
N PRO A 563 3.86 5.07 -5.24
CA PRO A 563 3.00 6.17 -4.87
C PRO A 563 2.35 5.77 -3.55
N ALA A 564 2.68 6.51 -2.49
CA ALA A 564 1.98 6.39 -1.22
C ALA A 564 0.48 6.35 -1.56
N PRO A 565 -0.31 5.43 -0.99
CA PRO A 565 -1.75 5.58 -1.06
C PRO A 565 -2.03 6.95 -0.47
N ARG A 566 -2.40 7.91 -1.32
CA ARG A 566 -2.77 9.25 -0.91
C ARG A 566 -3.89 9.06 0.10
N SER A 567 -3.56 9.19 1.38
CA SER A 567 -4.51 9.21 2.48
C SER A 567 -5.30 10.49 2.31
N GLY A 568 -6.37 10.42 1.53
CA GLY A 568 -7.38 11.46 1.46
C GLY A 568 -8.21 11.45 2.73
N VAL A 569 -7.64 11.93 3.83
CA VAL A 569 -8.38 12.35 5.02
C VAL A 569 -7.62 13.53 5.64
N ASP A 570 -7.76 14.71 5.07
CA ASP A 570 -7.58 15.96 5.82
C ASP A 570 -8.95 16.63 5.93
N GLY A 571 -9.66 16.26 6.99
CA GLY A 571 -10.80 17.01 7.50
C GLY A 571 -10.29 18.23 8.29
N ALA A 572 -10.73 19.41 7.86
CA ALA A 572 -10.35 20.72 8.37
C ALA A 572 -10.64 20.95 9.86
N ALA A 573 -9.78 21.75 10.52
CA ALA A 573 -10.18 22.96 11.25
C ALA A 573 -8.96 23.71 11.81
N GLY A 574 -8.79 24.97 11.43
CA GLY A 574 -7.81 25.87 12.04
C GLY A 574 -7.67 27.20 11.30
N ARG A 575 -8.59 28.13 11.56
CA ARG A 575 -8.59 29.49 11.01
C ARG A 575 -7.28 30.21 11.36
N GLY A 576 -6.64 30.82 10.36
CA GLY A 576 -5.52 31.73 10.53
C GLY A 576 -5.30 32.53 9.24
N THR A 577 -5.88 33.72 9.18
CA THR A 577 -5.69 34.73 8.15
C THR A 577 -4.23 35.16 8.05
N VAL A 578 -3.56 34.98 6.91
CA VAL A 578 -2.42 35.82 6.49
C VAL A 578 -2.44 35.99 4.97
N ALA A 579 -2.40 37.24 4.54
CA ALA A 579 -2.42 37.71 3.17
C ALA A 579 -1.13 37.36 2.39
N ALA A 580 -1.27 37.24 1.07
CA ALA A 580 -0.18 37.06 0.12
C ALA A 580 0.81 38.24 0.12
N PRO A 581 2.12 38.01 -0.08
CA PRO A 581 3.02 39.01 -0.64
C PRO A 581 3.16 38.78 -2.14
N GLY A 582 2.52 39.67 -2.90
CA GLY A 582 2.80 39.86 -4.32
C GLY A 582 4.16 40.54 -4.50
N THR A 583 4.86 40.08 -5.52
CA THR A 583 6.02 40.69 -6.16
C THR A 583 5.78 42.16 -6.52
N GLY A 584 6.72 43.05 -6.23
CA GLY A 584 6.70 44.39 -6.82
C GLY A 584 7.62 45.42 -6.16
N ALA A 585 8.74 45.69 -6.83
CA ALA A 585 9.31 47.00 -7.09
C ALA A 585 9.45 48.04 -5.94
N ALA A 586 10.73 48.33 -5.66
CA ALA A 586 11.33 49.63 -5.36
C ALA A 586 10.37 50.80 -5.07
N THR A 587 10.33 51.21 -3.81
CA THR A 587 9.82 52.51 -3.37
C THR A 587 10.85 53.60 -3.61
N SER A 588 10.49 54.63 -4.39
CA SER A 588 11.16 55.93 -4.39
C SER A 588 10.16 57.03 -4.02
N PHE A 589 10.37 57.55 -2.80
CA PHE A 589 10.12 58.90 -2.27
C PHE A 589 8.75 59.61 -2.42
N PRO A 590 8.24 60.22 -1.33
CA PRO A 590 7.52 61.47 -1.40
C PRO A 590 8.49 62.67 -1.42
N ASP A 591 8.23 63.58 -2.37
CA ASP A 591 8.62 65.01 -2.41
C ASP A 591 8.25 65.71 -1.07
N PRO A 592 8.87 66.83 -0.61
CA PRO A 592 9.26 67.99 -1.42
C PRO A 592 10.61 68.65 -1.05
N PHE A 593 11.19 69.39 -2.02
CA PHE A 593 12.05 70.57 -1.83
C PHE A 593 12.94 70.62 -0.57
N ASP A 594 14.26 70.42 -0.70
CA ASP A 594 15.18 71.48 -0.28
C ASP A 594 16.59 71.34 -0.86
N ARG A 595 17.15 72.49 -1.20
CA ARG A 595 18.47 72.72 -1.74
C ARG A 595 19.48 72.87 -0.60
N GLY A 596 20.35 71.88 -0.47
CA GLY A 596 21.79 72.10 -0.39
C GLY A 596 22.43 72.48 0.96
N ARG A 597 23.74 72.16 1.01
CA ARG A 597 24.78 72.60 1.94
C ARG A 597 24.58 72.06 3.37
N THR A 598 25.49 71.30 3.96
CA THR A 598 26.96 71.26 3.92
C THR A 598 27.44 69.90 4.40
#